data_AF-A0A975T0X9-F1
#
_entry.id   AF-A0A975T0X9-F1
#
_cell.length_a   1.000
_cell.length_b   1.000
_cell.length_c   1.000
_cell.angle_alpha   90.00
_cell.angle_beta   90.00
_cell.angle_gamma   90.00
#
_symmetry.space_group_name_H-M   'P 1'
#
loop_
_entity.id
_entity.type
_entity.pdbx_description
1 polymer ?
#
loop_
_entity_poly.entity_id
_entity_poly.type
_entity_poly.pdbx_seq_one_letter_code
_entity_poly.pdbx_strand_id
1 'polypeptide(L)'
;MFPGSETQWNGVTDMTDAGLLAEQMHWAATTPAASDTAFNVANGDVFRWRWMWPRLADRLGVRAEGYDARPRPLEQQMAGAAPVWAALAAREGLREQDLARSRAAGFAGHRSTLACFLELFDRLESDRVVPTPG
;
A
#
# COMPACT_ATOMS: atom_id res chain seq x y z
N MET A 1 7.38 -9.41 -8.91
CA MET A 1 6.74 -10.73 -8.73
C MET A 1 5.51 -10.61 -7.83
N PHE A 2 4.31 -10.97 -8.28
CA PHE A 2 3.10 -10.90 -7.45
C PHE A 2 3.12 -11.97 -6.35
N PRO A 3 2.92 -11.61 -5.07
CA PRO A 3 3.09 -12.54 -3.96
C PRO A 3 1.85 -13.37 -3.63
N GLY A 4 0.66 -12.89 -4.01
CA GLY A 4 -0.62 -13.49 -3.64
C GLY A 4 -1.00 -14.74 -4.44
N SER A 5 -2.15 -15.31 -4.09
CA SER A 5 -2.74 -16.47 -4.78
C SER A 5 -3.45 -16.09 -6.07
N GLU A 6 -3.81 -17.09 -6.88
CA GLU A 6 -4.63 -16.90 -8.08
C GLU A 6 -5.97 -16.24 -7.77
N THR A 7 -6.59 -16.63 -6.66
CA THR A 7 -7.85 -16.05 -6.18
C THR A 7 -7.70 -14.55 -5.90
N GLN A 8 -6.60 -14.13 -5.28
CA GLN A 8 -6.32 -12.71 -5.07
C GLN A 8 -5.99 -12.00 -6.39
N TRP A 9 -5.25 -12.64 -7.28
CA TRP A 9 -4.88 -12.09 -8.58
C TRP A 9 -6.10 -11.76 -9.46
N ASN A 10 -7.05 -12.69 -9.51
CA ASN A 10 -8.25 -12.60 -10.32
C ASN A 10 -9.45 -12.02 -9.55
N GLY A 11 -9.43 -12.01 -8.23
CA GLY A 11 -10.54 -11.57 -7.38
C GLY A 11 -10.81 -10.07 -7.48
N VAL A 12 -12.08 -9.70 -7.26
CA VAL A 12 -12.48 -8.32 -7.04
C VAL A 12 -12.06 -7.95 -5.63
N THR A 13 -11.30 -6.86 -5.50
CA THR A 13 -10.78 -6.33 -4.25
C THR A 13 -11.32 -4.92 -4.06
N ASP A 14 -11.92 -4.66 -2.92
CA ASP A 14 -12.14 -3.32 -2.38
C ASP A 14 -11.02 -2.98 -1.40
N MET A 15 -10.79 -1.68 -1.20
CA MET A 15 -9.86 -1.19 -0.20
C MET A 15 -10.51 -0.05 0.56
N THR A 16 -10.09 0.12 1.80
CA THR A 16 -10.45 1.25 2.64
C THR A 16 -9.22 2.10 2.84
N ASP A 17 -9.27 3.33 2.34
CA ASP A 17 -8.27 4.33 2.66
C ASP A 17 -8.32 4.68 4.16
N ALA A 18 -7.14 4.82 4.77
CA ALA A 18 -7.00 5.17 6.18
C ALA A 18 -7.51 6.60 6.47
N GLY A 19 -7.38 7.52 5.50
CA GLY A 19 -7.96 8.87 5.60
C GLY A 19 -9.48 8.85 5.60
N LEU A 20 -10.08 8.14 4.64
CA LEU A 20 -11.53 7.95 4.55
C LEU A 20 -12.11 7.29 5.83
N LEU A 21 -11.40 6.30 6.39
CA LEU A 21 -11.77 5.72 7.67
C LEU A 21 -11.72 6.75 8.81
N ALA A 22 -10.70 7.61 8.86
CA ALA A 22 -10.60 8.69 9.85
C ALA A 22 -11.70 9.75 9.68
N GLU A 23 -12.05 10.11 8.45
CA GLU A 23 -13.18 11.00 8.13
C GLU A 23 -14.50 10.40 8.57
N GLN A 24 -14.73 9.10 8.31
CA GLN A 24 -15.94 8.41 8.77
C GLN A 24 -16.01 8.36 10.30
N MET A 25 -14.89 8.08 10.98
CA MET A 25 -14.83 8.11 12.44
C MET A 25 -15.14 9.50 12.99
N HIS A 26 -14.60 10.56 12.38
CA HIS A 26 -14.89 11.93 12.77
C HIS A 26 -16.37 12.30 12.55
N TRP A 27 -16.92 11.94 11.39
CA TRP A 27 -18.34 12.15 11.07
C TRP A 27 -19.26 11.42 12.05
N ALA A 28 -18.98 10.14 12.33
CA ALA A 28 -19.77 9.35 13.27
C ALA A 28 -19.70 9.91 14.71
N ALA A 29 -18.54 10.43 15.12
CA ALA A 29 -18.37 11.05 16.44
C ALA A 29 -19.07 12.40 16.59
N THR A 30 -19.33 13.11 15.49
CA THR A 30 -19.85 14.49 15.49
C THR A 30 -21.30 14.60 15.01
N THR A 31 -21.88 13.51 14.50
CA THR A 31 -23.23 13.49 13.95
C THR A 31 -24.19 12.75 14.90
N PRO A 32 -25.14 13.44 15.58
CA PRO A 32 -26.05 12.80 16.52
C PRO A 32 -26.89 11.66 15.91
N ALA A 33 -27.25 11.78 14.63
CA ALA A 33 -28.00 10.74 13.90
C ALA A 33 -27.18 9.47 13.60
N ALA A 34 -25.86 9.52 13.79
CA ALA A 34 -24.96 8.36 13.62
C ALA A 34 -24.69 7.61 14.94
N SER A 35 -25.27 8.07 16.06
CA SER A 35 -25.10 7.43 17.37
C SER A 35 -25.50 5.95 17.35
N ASP A 36 -24.75 5.12 18.08
CA ASP A 36 -25.01 3.71 18.32
C ASP A 36 -25.27 2.87 17.05
N THR A 37 -24.70 3.30 15.92
CA THR A 37 -24.91 2.68 14.62
C THR A 37 -23.58 2.23 14.02
N ALA A 38 -23.50 0.97 13.58
CA ALA A 38 -22.34 0.44 12.87
C ALA A 38 -22.45 0.78 11.37
N PHE A 39 -21.40 1.42 10.83
CA PHE A 39 -21.30 1.74 9.40
C PHE A 39 -20.08 1.03 8.79
N ASN A 40 -20.26 0.48 7.59
CA ASN A 40 -19.13 0.01 6.79
C ASN A 40 -18.47 1.20 6.08
N VAL A 41 -17.16 1.12 5.85
CA VAL A 41 -16.43 2.08 5.00
C VAL A 41 -15.51 1.35 4.04
N ALA A 42 -15.65 1.68 2.77
CA ALA A 42 -14.79 1.27 1.68
C ALA A 42 -14.69 2.46 0.72
N ASN A 43 -13.65 2.49 -0.12
CA ASN A 43 -13.44 3.56 -1.09
C ASN A 43 -14.58 3.69 -2.13
N GLY A 44 -15.45 2.70 -2.20
CA GLY A 44 -16.62 2.68 -3.09
C GLY A 44 -16.30 2.21 -4.51
N ASP A 45 -15.01 2.02 -4.83
CA ASP A 45 -14.54 1.38 -6.05
C ASP A 45 -13.90 0.01 -5.77
N VAL A 46 -13.77 -0.78 -6.83
CA VAL A 46 -13.16 -2.11 -6.78
C VAL A 46 -12.13 -2.26 -7.89
N PHE A 47 -11.09 -3.03 -7.64
CA PHE A 47 -10.09 -3.37 -8.65
C PHE A 47 -9.72 -4.86 -8.60
N ARG A 48 -8.92 -5.30 -9.57
CA ARG A 48 -8.29 -6.63 -9.56
C ARG A 48 -6.79 -6.46 -9.55
N TRP A 49 -6.09 -7.29 -8.79
CA TRP A 49 -4.64 -7.24 -8.71
C TRP A 49 -3.96 -7.40 -10.06
N ARG A 50 -4.54 -8.18 -10.98
CA ARG A 50 -4.05 -8.28 -12.37
C ARG A 50 -4.01 -6.97 -13.15
N TRP A 51 -4.85 -6.00 -12.77
CA TRP A 51 -4.88 -4.67 -13.38
C TRP A 51 -3.98 -3.68 -12.62
N MET A 52 -3.94 -3.77 -11.29
CA MET A 52 -3.17 -2.86 -10.43
C MET A 52 -1.66 -3.15 -10.45
N TRP A 53 -1.29 -4.42 -10.39
CA TRP A 53 0.11 -4.84 -10.22
C TRP A 53 1.07 -4.36 -11.31
N PRO A 54 0.73 -4.40 -12.61
CA PRO A 54 1.60 -3.83 -13.64
C PRO A 54 1.82 -2.32 -13.48
N ARG A 55 0.80 -1.56 -13.07
CA ARG A 55 0.90 -0.11 -12.86
C ARG A 55 1.81 0.24 -11.70
N LEU A 56 1.76 -0.57 -10.64
CA LEU A 56 2.68 -0.44 -9.52
C LEU A 56 4.13 -0.68 -9.95
N ALA A 57 4.36 -1.74 -10.72
CA ALA A 57 5.68 -2.08 -11.22
C ALA A 57 6.24 -0.98 -12.13
N ASP A 58 5.41 -0.46 -13.04
CA ASP A 58 5.76 0.68 -13.90
C ASP A 58 6.13 1.92 -13.08
N ARG A 59 5.37 2.24 -12.03
CA ARG A 59 5.65 3.38 -11.14
C ARG A 59 6.96 3.22 -10.37
N LEU A 60 7.37 1.99 -10.06
CA LEU A 60 8.64 1.68 -9.39
C LEU A 60 9.80 1.46 -10.37
N GLY A 61 9.57 1.56 -11.68
CA GLY A 61 10.58 1.30 -12.70
C GLY A 61 11.04 -0.15 -12.77
N VAL A 62 10.23 -1.11 -12.31
CA VAL A 62 10.57 -2.54 -12.29
C VAL A 62 9.68 -3.35 -13.21
N ARG A 63 10.19 -4.47 -13.71
CA ARG A 63 9.40 -5.39 -14.53
C ARG A 63 8.29 -6.04 -13.71
N ALA A 64 7.05 -5.89 -14.16
CA ALA A 64 5.92 -6.61 -13.61
C ALA A 64 6.03 -8.12 -13.88
N GLU A 65 5.86 -8.92 -12.84
CA GLU A 65 5.60 -10.34 -12.94
C GLU A 65 4.32 -10.63 -12.17
N GLY A 66 3.29 -11.12 -12.85
CA GLY A 66 1.99 -11.45 -12.27
C GLY A 66 1.98 -12.75 -11.46
N TYR A 67 0.80 -13.29 -11.19
CA TYR A 67 0.68 -14.63 -10.63
C TYR A 67 1.27 -15.68 -11.58
N ASP A 68 1.94 -16.68 -11.02
CA ASP A 68 2.47 -17.83 -11.75
C ASP A 68 2.25 -19.08 -10.92
N ALA A 69 1.41 -20.01 -11.40
CA ALA A 69 1.06 -21.36 -10.93
C ALA A 69 0.81 -21.62 -9.43
N ARG A 70 1.59 -21.01 -8.52
CA ARG A 70 1.54 -21.08 -7.07
C ARG A 70 1.79 -19.70 -6.43
N PRO A 71 1.26 -19.44 -5.21
CA PRO A 71 1.61 -18.24 -4.45
C PRO A 71 3.12 -18.16 -4.20
N ARG A 72 3.66 -16.95 -4.15
CA ARG A 72 5.08 -16.68 -3.90
C ARG A 72 5.17 -15.68 -2.75
N PRO A 73 5.01 -16.10 -1.48
CA PRO A 73 4.79 -15.18 -0.35
C PRO A 73 5.86 -14.11 -0.20
N LEU A 74 5.44 -12.88 0.08
CA LEU A 74 6.35 -11.74 0.19
C LEU A 74 7.34 -11.92 1.35
N GLU A 75 6.93 -12.56 2.44
CA GLU A 75 7.77 -12.86 3.59
C GLU A 75 9.01 -13.67 3.20
N GLN A 76 8.83 -14.65 2.31
CA GLN A 76 9.92 -15.47 1.79
C GLN A 76 10.79 -14.67 0.81
N GLN A 77 10.17 -13.83 -0.04
CA GLN A 77 10.92 -12.95 -0.95
C GLN A 77 11.76 -11.91 -0.20
N MET A 78 11.30 -11.46 0.98
CA MET A 78 11.98 -10.46 1.81
C MET A 78 12.90 -11.07 2.87
N ALA A 79 13.03 -12.38 2.93
CA ALA A 79 13.97 -13.05 3.82
C ALA A 79 15.41 -12.57 3.53
N GLY A 80 16.05 -11.98 4.54
CA GLY A 80 17.41 -11.44 4.40
C GLY A 80 17.50 -10.10 3.66
N ALA A 81 16.38 -9.41 3.41
CA ALA A 81 16.40 -8.10 2.75
C ALA A 81 16.92 -6.95 3.65
N ALA A 82 17.02 -7.17 4.97
CA ALA A 82 17.42 -6.14 5.94
C ALA A 82 18.76 -5.44 5.60
N PRO A 83 19.87 -6.15 5.30
CA PRO A 83 21.13 -5.50 4.94
C PRO A 83 21.06 -4.78 3.59
N VAL A 84 20.30 -5.33 2.63
CA VAL A 84 20.12 -4.73 1.30
C VAL A 84 19.35 -3.42 1.42
N TRP A 85 18.29 -3.39 2.23
CA TRP A 85 17.54 -2.18 2.52
C TRP A 85 18.37 -1.14 3.24
N ALA A 86 19.12 -1.52 4.28
CA ALA A 86 19.96 -0.57 5.02
C ALA A 86 20.98 0.12 4.09
N ALA A 87 21.59 -0.64 3.18
CA ALA A 87 22.51 -0.09 2.18
C ALA A 87 21.81 0.85 1.18
N LEU A 88 20.63 0.47 0.69
CA LEU A 88 19.82 1.30 -0.19
C LEU A 88 19.38 2.59 0.50
N ALA A 89 18.84 2.48 1.71
CA ALA A 89 18.38 3.58 2.53
C ALA A 89 19.50 4.57 2.84
N ALA A 90 20.70 4.07 3.17
CA ALA A 90 21.87 4.92 3.35
C ALA A 90 22.28 5.63 2.05
N ARG A 91 22.27 4.92 0.92
CA ARG A 91 22.64 5.47 -0.40
C ARG A 91 21.68 6.56 -0.88
N GLU A 92 20.39 6.34 -0.73
CA GLU A 92 19.32 7.24 -1.19
C GLU A 92 18.93 8.29 -0.13
N GLY A 93 19.56 8.27 1.05
CA GLY A 93 19.27 9.22 2.14
C GLY A 93 17.86 9.08 2.74
N LEU A 94 17.35 7.85 2.81
CA LEU A 94 16.04 7.53 3.35
C LEU A 94 15.99 7.72 4.87
N ARG A 95 14.82 8.17 5.39
CA ARG A 95 14.57 8.43 6.81
C ARG A 95 14.65 7.18 7.68
N GLU A 96 14.31 6.02 7.13
CA GLU A 96 14.27 4.77 7.89
C GLU A 96 15.13 3.69 7.23
N GLN A 97 16.16 3.26 7.96
CA GLN A 97 17.14 2.25 7.51
C GLN A 97 16.83 0.86 8.09
N ASP A 98 15.98 0.79 9.11
CA ASP A 98 15.50 -0.46 9.68
C ASP A 98 14.16 -0.85 9.04
N LEU A 99 14.20 -1.92 8.23
CA LEU A 99 13.02 -2.52 7.62
C LEU A 99 11.92 -2.89 8.64
N ALA A 100 12.29 -3.24 9.88
CA ALA A 100 11.33 -3.55 10.93
C ALA A 100 10.58 -2.31 11.43
N ARG A 101 11.22 -1.13 11.45
CA ARG A 101 10.61 0.14 11.84
C ARG A 101 9.81 0.78 10.72
N SER A 102 10.22 0.59 9.45
CA SER A 102 9.47 1.08 8.29
C SER A 102 8.04 0.52 8.22
N ARG A 103 7.80 -0.69 8.77
CA ARG A 103 6.46 -1.30 8.88
C ARG A 103 5.51 -0.56 9.84
N ALA A 104 6.03 0.23 10.78
CA ALA A 104 5.24 0.84 11.86
C ALA A 104 4.73 2.26 11.55
N ALA A 105 5.23 2.92 10.50
CA ALA A 105 5.02 4.35 10.24
C ALA A 105 3.70 4.71 9.51
N GLY A 106 2.56 4.17 9.98
CA GLY A 106 1.22 4.32 9.39
C GLY A 106 0.80 5.74 8.98
N PHE A 107 0.04 5.83 7.88
CA PHE A 107 0.07 6.99 6.99
C PHE A 107 -1.36 7.43 6.60
N ALA A 108 -1.78 8.64 6.98
CA ALA A 108 -3.16 9.16 6.87
C ALA A 108 -3.32 10.24 5.77
N GLY A 109 -4.18 10.03 4.78
CA GLY A 109 -4.52 11.03 3.75
C GLY A 109 -5.49 10.49 2.69
N HIS A 110 -6.57 11.24 2.42
CA HIS A 110 -7.71 10.94 1.53
C HIS A 110 -7.34 10.91 0.03
N ARG A 111 -7.77 9.90 -0.75
CA ARG A 111 -8.01 9.97 -2.23
C ARG A 111 -8.48 8.65 -2.90
N SER A 112 -8.86 8.71 -4.18
CA SER A 112 -9.27 7.57 -5.05
C SER A 112 -8.32 6.37 -4.97
N THR A 113 -8.76 5.11 -5.03
CA THR A 113 -7.88 3.93 -4.78
C THR A 113 -6.55 3.92 -5.57
N LEU A 114 -6.54 4.27 -6.86
CA LEU A 114 -5.29 4.40 -7.62
C LEU A 114 -4.49 5.64 -7.17
N ALA A 115 -5.17 6.78 -6.96
CA ALA A 115 -4.54 8.00 -6.48
C ALA A 115 -4.02 7.87 -5.05
N CYS A 116 -4.67 7.11 -4.18
CA CYS A 116 -4.31 6.81 -2.80
C CYS A 116 -3.08 5.91 -2.78
N PHE A 117 -3.01 4.96 -3.71
CA PHE A 117 -1.82 4.11 -3.85
C PHE A 117 -0.64 4.90 -4.41
N LEU A 118 -0.83 5.67 -5.48
CA LEU A 118 0.22 6.50 -6.09
C LEU A 118 0.67 7.62 -5.15
N GLU A 119 -0.24 8.31 -4.47
CA GLU A 119 0.10 9.34 -3.46
C GLU A 119 0.70 8.73 -2.20
N LEU A 120 0.32 7.52 -1.81
CA LEU A 120 1.06 6.82 -0.76
C LEU A 120 2.53 6.69 -1.18
N PHE A 121 2.82 6.33 -2.43
CA PHE A 121 4.19 6.34 -2.94
C PHE A 121 4.79 7.74 -3.03
N ASP A 122 4.08 8.74 -3.56
CA ASP A 122 4.57 10.13 -3.63
C ASP A 122 4.90 10.68 -2.22
N ARG A 123 4.09 10.34 -1.23
CA ARG A 123 4.26 10.75 0.17
C ARG A 123 5.37 9.95 0.85
N LEU A 124 5.47 8.64 0.60
CA LEU A 124 6.61 7.83 1.03
C LEU A 124 7.91 8.34 0.39
N GLU A 125 7.90 8.79 -0.87
CA GLU A 125 9.05 9.41 -1.55
C GLU A 125 9.39 10.77 -0.93
N SER A 126 8.39 11.63 -0.73
CA SER A 126 8.54 12.94 -0.07
C SER A 126 9.10 12.80 1.36
N ASP A 127 8.62 11.82 2.10
CA ASP A 127 9.10 11.50 3.45
C ASP A 127 10.37 10.65 3.45
N ARG A 128 10.93 10.37 2.26
CA ARG A 128 12.14 9.56 2.06
C ARG A 128 12.06 8.21 2.77
N VAL A 129 10.91 7.57 2.75
CA VAL A 129 10.70 6.20 3.22
C VAL A 129 10.98 5.21 2.08
N VAL A 130 10.78 5.59 0.82
CA VAL A 130 11.12 4.80 -0.38
C VAL A 130 11.89 5.64 -1.42
N PRO A 131 12.72 5.03 -2.29
CA PRO A 131 13.43 5.77 -3.35
C PRO A 131 12.50 6.30 -4.43
N THR A 132 12.87 7.44 -5.04
CA THR A 132 12.21 7.97 -6.24
C THR A 132 12.71 7.24 -7.49
N PRO A 133 11.83 6.86 -8.44
CA PRO A 133 12.27 6.32 -9.73
C PRO A 133 13.09 7.35 -10.50
N GLY A 134 14.20 6.91 -11.11
CA GLY A 134 15.03 7.71 -12.00
C GLY A 134 14.50 7.80 -13.42
#